data_AF-A0A7C6XYL4-F1
#
_entry.id   AF-A0A7C6XYL4-F1
#
_cell.length_a   1.000
_cell.length_b   1.000
_cell.length_c   1.000
_cell.angle_alpha   90.00
_cell.angle_beta   90.00
_cell.angle_gamma   90.00
#
_symmetry.space_group_name_H-M   'P 1'
#
loop_
_entity.id
_entity.type
_entity.pdbx_description
1 polymer ?
#
loop_
_entity_poly.entity_id
_entity_poly.type
_entity_poly.pdbx_seq_one_letter_code
_entity_poly.pdbx_strand_id
1 'polypeptide(L)'
;MHSTHSLSGKRFVVVLIVVIVIGGLFTTWAARRADRQLRQNILLQARQIAEGIPPETIEALSGTSADLVAPQYLHLKEQFIQTQQLFPTYRFLYLIGQRSNGTIFIHIDSEPPRI
;
A
#
# COMPACT_ATOMS: atom_id res chain seq x y z
N MET A 1 65.60 -1.17 3.45
CA MET A 1 64.46 -0.74 4.30
C MET A 1 63.18 -1.14 3.57
N HIS A 2 62.67 -2.36 3.80
CA HIS A 2 61.59 -2.95 3.01
C HIS A 2 60.20 -2.49 3.48
N SER A 3 59.42 -2.01 2.52
CA SER A 3 58.05 -1.51 2.62
C SER A 3 57.04 -2.65 2.87
N THR A 4 56.61 -2.84 4.13
CA THR A 4 55.65 -3.89 4.53
C THR A 4 54.22 -3.39 4.78
N HIS A 5 53.90 -2.12 4.49
CA HIS A 5 52.56 -1.56 4.80
C HIS A 5 51.47 -1.72 3.71
N SER A 6 51.77 -2.27 2.52
CA SER A 6 50.79 -2.35 1.40
C SER A 6 49.78 -3.50 1.49
N LEU A 7 50.14 -4.64 2.10
CA LEU A 7 49.26 -5.82 2.15
C LEU A 7 48.10 -5.67 3.16
N SER A 8 48.32 -4.98 4.28
CA SER A 8 47.30 -4.79 5.32
C SER A 8 46.19 -3.86 4.85
N GLY A 9 46.54 -2.74 4.19
CA GLY A 9 45.56 -1.80 3.63
C GLY A 9 44.70 -2.42 2.52
N LYS A 10 45.31 -3.21 1.62
CA LYS A 10 44.56 -3.93 0.58
C LYS A 10 43.59 -4.97 1.16
N ARG A 11 44.03 -5.73 2.18
CA ARG A 11 43.16 -6.68 2.89
C ARG A 11 42.01 -5.98 3.60
N PHE A 12 42.26 -4.84 4.23
CA PHE A 12 41.23 -4.04 4.88
C PHE A 12 40.18 -3.52 3.88
N VAL A 13 40.63 -3.00 2.73
CA VAL A 13 39.72 -2.56 1.66
C VAL A 13 38.87 -3.71 1.13
N VAL A 14 39.46 -4.89 0.93
CA VAL A 14 38.71 -6.09 0.51
C VAL A 14 37.66 -6.47 1.54
N VAL A 15 38.00 -6.48 2.84
CA VAL A 15 37.04 -6.76 3.91
C VAL A 15 35.90 -5.73 3.91
N LEU A 16 36.21 -4.44 3.76
CA LEU A 16 35.20 -3.38 3.70
C LEU A 16 34.25 -3.59 2.52
N ILE A 17 34.77 -3.89 1.33
CA ILE A 17 33.96 -4.17 0.14
C ILE A 17 33.07 -5.38 0.39
N VAL A 18 33.61 -6.46 0.95
CA VAL A 18 32.84 -7.67 1.27
C VAL A 18 31.71 -7.36 2.24
N VAL A 19 31.97 -6.58 3.29
CA VAL A 19 30.95 -6.14 4.25
C VAL A 19 29.85 -5.32 3.57
N ILE A 20 30.22 -4.38 2.69
CA ILE A 20 29.25 -3.57 1.94
C ILE A 20 28.40 -4.45 1.01
N VAL A 21 29.02 -5.39 0.30
CA VAL A 21 28.32 -6.29 -0.63
C VAL A 21 27.36 -7.21 0.14
N ILE A 22 27.81 -7.82 1.23
CA ILE A 22 26.97 -8.67 2.07
C ILE A 22 25.83 -7.85 2.68
N GLY A 23 26.13 -6.66 3.20
CA GLY A 23 25.13 -5.74 3.73
C GLY A 23 24.07 -5.37 2.70
N GLY A 24 24.48 -4.99 1.48
CA GLY A 24 23.56 -4.66 0.39
C GLY A 24 22.70 -5.86 -0.04
N LEU A 25 23.28 -7.06 -0.15
CA LEU A 25 22.53 -8.28 -0.46
C LEU A 25 21.51 -8.60 0.65
N PHE A 26 21.91 -8.48 1.92
CA PHE A 26 21.02 -8.72 3.04
C PHE A 26 19.88 -7.71 3.11
N THR A 27 20.17 -6.41 2.98
CA THR A 27 19.17 -5.34 2.96
C THR A 27 18.18 -5.51 1.81
N THR A 28 18.65 -5.82 0.60
CA THR A 28 17.76 -6.04 -0.56
C THR A 28 16.89 -7.28 -0.39
N TRP A 29 17.44 -8.36 0.17
CA TRP A 29 16.66 -9.56 0.49
C TRP A 29 15.59 -9.25 1.54
N ALA A 30 15.96 -8.58 2.63
CA ALA A 30 15.05 -8.19 3.71
C ALA A 30 13.95 -7.25 3.20
N ALA A 31 14.30 -6.26 2.39
CA ALA A 31 13.34 -5.33 1.78
C ALA A 31 12.34 -6.05 0.88
N ARG A 32 12.80 -6.97 0.01
CA ARG A 32 11.90 -7.78 -0.84
C ARG A 32 11.00 -8.71 -0.02
N ARG A 33 11.50 -9.24 1.10
CA ARG A 33 10.71 -10.06 2.00
C ARG A 33 9.62 -9.23 2.69
N ALA A 34 9.98 -8.06 3.21
CA ALA A 34 9.06 -7.14 3.86
C ALA A 34 7.98 -6.64 2.88
N ASP A 35 8.35 -6.27 1.65
CA ASP A 35 7.41 -5.84 0.61
C ASP A 35 6.38 -6.94 0.29
N ARG A 36 6.83 -8.19 0.12
CA ARG A 36 5.91 -9.31 -0.12
C ARG A 36 4.94 -9.53 1.05
N GLN A 37 5.43 -9.49 2.29
CA GLN A 37 4.60 -9.65 3.47
C GLN A 37 3.58 -8.50 3.60
N LEU A 38 4.01 -7.26 3.38
CA LEU A 38 3.14 -6.09 3.41
C LEU A 38 2.03 -6.19 2.36
N ARG A 39 2.38 -6.53 1.11
CA ARG A 39 1.41 -6.72 0.03
C ARG A 39 0.38 -7.79 0.36
N GLN A 40 0.83 -8.94 0.89
CA GLN A 40 -0.07 -10.02 1.30
C GLN A 40 -1.03 -9.57 2.40
N ASN A 41 -0.53 -8.85 3.41
CA ASN A 41 -1.36 -8.35 4.50
C ASN A 41 -2.40 -7.33 4.03
N ILE A 42 -2.00 -6.37 3.18
CA ILE A 42 -2.91 -5.38 2.60
C ILE A 42 -3.99 -6.07 1.75
N LEU A 43 -3.62 -7.04 0.92
CA LEU A 43 -4.58 -7.77 0.09
C LEU A 43 -5.57 -8.59 0.93
N LEU A 44 -5.10 -9.23 2.01
CA LEU A 44 -5.96 -9.96 2.94
C LEU A 44 -6.97 -9.03 3.59
N GLN A 45 -6.53 -7.89 4.10
CA GLN A 45 -7.40 -6.90 4.75
C GLN A 45 -8.39 -6.28 3.75
N ALA A 46 -7.92 -5.95 2.54
CA ALA A 46 -8.79 -5.45 1.47
C ALA A 46 -9.88 -6.46 1.11
N ARG A 47 -9.56 -7.76 1.08
CA ARG A 47 -10.55 -8.82 0.85
C ARG A 47 -11.57 -8.90 1.99
N GLN A 48 -11.14 -8.82 3.24
CA GLN A 48 -12.05 -8.81 4.40
C GLN A 48 -13.00 -7.60 4.36
N ILE A 49 -12.51 -6.43 3.98
CA ILE A 49 -13.34 -5.23 3.79
C ILE A 49 -14.32 -5.44 2.63
N ALA A 50 -13.85 -5.99 1.50
CA ALA A 50 -14.69 -6.24 0.33
C ALA A 50 -15.82 -7.25 0.61
N GLU A 51 -15.57 -8.26 1.44
CA GLU A 51 -16.61 -9.21 1.88
C GLU A 51 -17.72 -8.54 2.70
N GLY A 52 -17.45 -7.38 3.32
CA GLY A 52 -18.44 -6.58 4.04
C GLY A 52 -19.23 -5.59 3.17
N ILE A 53 -18.96 -5.52 1.86
CA ILE A 53 -19.64 -4.60 0.94
C ILE A 53 -20.59 -5.42 0.04
N PRO A 54 -21.92 -5.25 0.17
CA PRO A 54 -22.87 -5.92 -0.70
C PRO A 54 -22.68 -5.50 -2.17
N PRO A 55 -22.58 -6.44 -3.13
CA PRO A 55 -22.41 -6.12 -4.55
C PRO A 55 -23.52 -5.22 -5.10
N GLU A 56 -24.75 -5.44 -4.62
CA GLU A 56 -25.95 -4.71 -5.05
C GLU A 56 -25.88 -3.22 -4.70
N THR A 57 -25.18 -2.87 -3.61
CA THR A 57 -24.93 -1.46 -3.24
C THR A 57 -23.99 -0.78 -4.23
N ILE A 58 -23.04 -1.52 -4.81
CA ILE A 58 -22.11 -0.99 -5.82
C ILE A 58 -22.83 -0.87 -7.18
N GLU A 59 -23.62 -1.88 -7.56
CA GLU A 59 -24.35 -1.87 -8.84
C GLU A 59 -25.39 -0.74 -8.93
N ALA A 60 -25.94 -0.31 -7.79
CA ALA A 60 -26.88 0.80 -7.73
C ALA A 60 -26.22 2.18 -7.92
N LEU A 61 -24.89 2.28 -7.85
CA LEU A 61 -24.15 3.53 -8.03
C LEU A 61 -23.72 3.71 -9.49
N SER A 62 -23.97 4.90 -10.04
CA SER A 62 -23.63 5.24 -11.42
C SER A 62 -22.15 5.58 -11.66
N GLY A 63 -21.39 5.80 -10.57
CA GLY A 63 -20.03 6.31 -10.59
C GLY A 63 -19.96 7.77 -11.06
N THR A 64 -21.02 8.54 -10.87
CA THR A 64 -21.11 9.96 -11.28
C THR A 64 -21.40 10.86 -10.08
N SER A 65 -21.28 12.18 -10.26
CA SER A 65 -21.60 13.15 -9.20
C SER A 65 -23.06 13.08 -8.72
N ALA A 66 -23.97 12.48 -9.49
CA ALA A 66 -25.35 12.25 -9.08
C ALA A 66 -25.46 11.31 -7.86
N ASP A 67 -24.48 10.41 -7.66
CA ASP A 67 -24.48 9.47 -6.54
C ASP A 67 -24.22 10.18 -5.20
N LEU A 68 -23.63 11.39 -5.20
CA LEU A 68 -23.24 12.09 -3.96
C LEU A 68 -24.42 12.41 -3.04
N VAL A 69 -25.64 12.47 -3.58
CA VAL A 69 -26.89 12.69 -2.82
C VAL A 69 -27.69 11.40 -2.63
N ALA A 70 -27.25 10.27 -3.20
CA ALA A 70 -27.94 9.00 -3.10
C ALA A 70 -27.80 8.43 -1.67
N PRO A 71 -28.89 7.95 -1.04
CA PRO A 71 -28.82 7.34 0.29
C PRO A 71 -27.85 6.17 0.38
N GLN A 72 -27.76 5.37 -0.70
CA GLN A 72 -26.85 4.23 -0.81
C GLN A 72 -25.37 4.67 -0.74
N TYR A 73 -25.03 5.77 -1.41
CA TYR A 73 -23.68 6.33 -1.39
C TYR A 73 -23.32 6.85 0.00
N LEU A 74 -24.22 7.60 0.65
CA LEU A 74 -23.97 8.16 1.98
C LEU A 74 -23.77 7.06 3.02
N HIS A 75 -24.61 6.02 2.99
CA HIS A 75 -24.48 4.88 3.88
C HIS A 75 -23.13 4.15 3.69
N LEU A 76 -22.75 3.91 2.44
CA LEU A 76 -21.49 3.26 2.13
C LEU A 76 -20.28 4.13 2.49
N LYS A 77 -20.38 5.47 2.34
CA LYS A 77 -19.36 6.41 2.80
C LYS A 77 -19.18 6.37 4.32
N GLU A 78 -20.27 6.34 5.09
CA GLU A 78 -20.19 6.17 6.55
C GLU A 78 -19.54 4.83 6.94
N GLN A 79 -19.92 3.74 6.27
CA GLN A 79 -19.30 2.43 6.49
C GLN A 79 -17.79 2.46 6.20
N PHE A 80 -17.35 3.16 5.14
CA PHE A 80 -15.92 3.32 4.83
C PHE A 80 -15.18 4.12 5.90
N ILE A 81 -15.78 5.19 6.42
CA ILE A 81 -15.20 5.99 7.51
C ILE A 81 -15.07 5.15 8.79
N GLN A 82 -16.10 4.38 9.16
CA GLN A 82 -16.06 3.49 10.33
C GLN A 82 -15.04 2.37 10.14
N THR A 83 -14.97 1.78 8.94
CA THR A 83 -13.99 0.73 8.62
C THR A 83 -12.56 1.26 8.70
N GLN A 84 -12.31 2.49 8.23
CA GLN A 84 -10.99 3.13 8.35
C GLN A 84 -10.54 3.25 9.81
N GLN A 85 -11.46 3.49 10.76
CA GLN A 85 -11.13 3.55 12.19
C GLN A 85 -10.67 2.20 12.76
N LEU A 86 -11.10 1.08 12.17
CA LEU A 86 -10.65 -0.27 12.56
C LEU A 86 -9.21 -0.57 12.08
N PHE A 87 -8.73 0.15 11.08
CA PHE A 87 -7.40 -0.01 10.50
C PHE A 87 -6.60 1.31 10.55
N PRO A 88 -6.21 1.79 11.75
CA PRO A 88 -5.61 3.11 11.94
C PRO A 88 -4.25 3.30 11.22
N THR A 89 -3.64 2.21 10.75
CA THR A 89 -2.45 2.24 9.89
C THR A 89 -2.71 2.87 8.53
N TYR A 90 -3.96 2.85 8.04
CA TYR A 90 -4.34 3.47 6.77
C TYR A 90 -4.96 4.84 6.99
N ARG A 91 -4.47 5.84 6.25
CA ARG A 91 -4.99 7.20 6.34
C ARG A 91 -6.40 7.31 5.77
N PHE A 92 -6.65 6.68 4.62
CA PHE A 92 -7.94 6.69 3.94
C PHE A 92 -8.19 5.35 3.24
N LEU A 93 -9.45 5.00 3.06
CA LEU A 93 -9.91 3.89 2.24
C LEU A 93 -10.55 4.44 0.96
N TYR A 94 -10.26 3.81 -0.16
CA TYR A 94 -10.80 4.18 -1.47
C TYR A 94 -11.40 2.95 -2.14
N LEU A 95 -12.62 3.10 -2.64
CA LEU A 95 -13.20 2.18 -3.61
C LEU A 95 -12.93 2.76 -5.00
N ILE A 96 -12.20 2.04 -5.84
CA ILE A 96 -11.90 2.47 -7.20
C ILE A 96 -12.72 1.67 -8.20
N GLY A 97 -13.29 2.36 -9.18
CA GLY A 97 -13.96 1.76 -10.32
C GLY A 97 -13.13 1.95 -11.60
N GLN A 98 -13.32 1.05 -12.56
CA GLN A 98 -12.74 1.18 -13.89
C GLN A 98 -13.87 1.19 -14.92
N ARG A 99 -13.90 2.23 -15.77
CA ARG A 99 -14.85 2.34 -16.88
C ARG A 99 -14.44 1.39 -18.01
N SER A 100 -15.36 1.10 -18.93
CA SER A 100 -15.11 0.24 -20.11
C SER A 100 -14.01 0.78 -21.04
N ASN A 101 -13.78 2.09 -21.04
CA ASN A 101 -12.69 2.75 -21.78
C ASN A 101 -11.33 2.74 -21.05
N GLY A 102 -11.25 2.08 -19.88
CA GLY A 102 -10.04 1.98 -19.07
C GLY A 102 -9.82 3.14 -18.09
N THR A 103 -10.67 4.17 -18.10
CA THR A 103 -10.56 5.30 -17.14
C THR A 103 -10.83 4.81 -15.72
N ILE A 104 -9.90 5.07 -14.82
CA ILE A 104 -10.06 4.81 -13.38
C ILE A 104 -10.75 6.02 -12.74
N PHE A 105 -11.71 5.75 -11.86
CA PHE A 105 -12.36 6.78 -11.05
C PHE A 105 -12.48 6.31 -9.60
N ILE A 106 -12.56 7.27 -8.68
CA ILE A 106 -12.84 7.00 -7.28
C ILE A 106 -14.35 6.89 -7.15
N HIS A 107 -14.81 5.72 -6.73
CA HIS A 107 -16.21 5.47 -6.48
C HIS A 107 -16.62 6.02 -5.13
N ILE A 108 -15.81 5.76 -4.08
CA ILE A 108 -16.03 6.20 -2.70
C ILE A 108 -14.67 6.46 -2.04
N ASP A 109 -14.62 7.48 -1.19
CA ASP A 109 -13.50 7.79 -0.31
C ASP A 109 -13.97 7.92 1.15
N SER A 110 -13.07 7.59 2.08
CA SER A 110 -13.24 7.85 3.51
C SER A 110 -12.63 9.19 3.96
N GLU A 111 -12.31 10.10 3.04
CA GLU A 111 -11.72 11.39 3.40
C GLU A 111 -12.80 12.24 4.10
N PRO A 112 -12.49 12.86 5.25
CA PRO A 112 -13.42 13.80 5.87
C PRO A 112 -13.65 14.98 4.90
N PRO A 113 -14.85 15.58 4.90
CA PRO A 113 -15.10 16.79 4.12
C PRO A 113 -14.02 17.82 4.44
N ARG A 114 -13.37 18.36 3.40
CA ARG A 114 -12.44 19.48 3.59
C ARG A 114 -13.26 20.69 4.01
N ILE A 115 -13.11 21.08 5.27
CA ILE A 115 -13.69 22.27 5.88
C ILE A 115 -12.97 23.53 5.40
#